data_AF-A0A7M3SA50-F1
#
_entry.id   AF-A0A7M3SA50-F1
#
_cell.length_a   1.000
_cell.length_b   1.000
_cell.length_c   1.000
_cell.angle_alpha   90.00
_cell.angle_beta   90.00
_cell.angle_gamma   90.00
#
_symmetry.space_group_name_H-M   'P 1'
#
loop_
_entity.id
_entity.type
_entity.pdbx_description
1 polymer ?
#
loop_
_entity_poly.entity_id
_entity_poly.type
_entity_poly.pdbx_seq_one_letter_code
_entity_poly.pdbx_strand_id
1 'polypeptide(L)'
;MKFRNLLDSLKTLDKNNLKCVSITVISNITVAPYLNVYLLKKFNEEGYYSKVNYIKFQDYMEETNKTQINQSNICIVWLNYEELFYFSSIYKSLKTGELSSNILELVEVTNMNLCKLTNAQIIWVSFENYFNKLNVCIGNVISKLYNVDEIDEINSRVRDIISKQSILIDLKRLIAIVGIGNAYNFSGKYRWLSPYSEILLAEVAKEIKKQYCIFKGINKKCLVLDCDNVLWKGIISEDGIENVKLGGIEGKFYKEFQSFLYTLYELGVILTVCSKNDLQDIKYIFNNHEEMILKEKHIACFQVNWDNKVDNIKKISKILNIDFDSMVFIDDSNFEIEAVKKIIPELRTIVFDINNIYDNLSLFNLSITVNISDVEKRNQTYKMNELRQEMLNKYTSYTEYLEELNMHISFDKITNNFFRIAELSQRTNKLTNGKRYNVSELKQLLDGDGYYLYCVRVSDKFGDLGVVGAIGIKEYESKYILDLYCLSCRALGRNIENKMINFIVSKYLIDNFFFKNTSKNAAVFELLNNTFKFI
;
A
#
# COMPACT_ATOMS: atom_id res chain seq x y z
N MET A 1 -2.42 -26.35 -8.94
CA MET A 1 -2.74 -27.30 -7.84
C MET A 1 -4.24 -27.55 -7.88
N LYS A 2 -4.72 -28.81 -7.95
CA LYS A 2 -6.17 -29.09 -7.98
C LYS A 2 -6.81 -28.64 -6.64
N PHE A 3 -7.99 -28.01 -6.69
CA PHE A 3 -8.72 -27.45 -5.55
C PHE A 3 -8.76 -28.35 -4.29
N ARG A 4 -8.92 -29.67 -4.47
CA ARG A 4 -8.91 -30.66 -3.37
C ARG A 4 -7.58 -30.68 -2.60
N ASN A 5 -6.45 -30.69 -3.31
CA ASN A 5 -5.13 -30.69 -2.67
C ASN A 5 -4.91 -29.42 -1.86
N LEU A 6 -5.43 -28.28 -2.34
CA LEU A 6 -5.36 -27.02 -1.62
C LEU A 6 -6.21 -27.07 -0.34
N LEU A 7 -7.45 -27.54 -0.41
CA LEU A 7 -8.31 -27.76 0.76
C LEU A 7 -7.64 -28.62 1.83
N ASP A 8 -7.00 -29.72 1.43
CA ASP A 8 -6.35 -30.63 2.39
C ASP A 8 -5.12 -29.99 3.04
N SER A 9 -4.32 -29.23 2.27
CA SER A 9 -3.18 -28.46 2.81
C SER A 9 -3.60 -27.36 3.81
N LEU A 10 -4.81 -26.83 3.69
CA LEU A 10 -5.32 -25.78 4.58
C LEU A 10 -5.93 -26.34 5.88
N LYS A 11 -6.32 -27.62 5.91
CA LYS A 11 -6.79 -28.29 7.14
C LYS A 11 -5.68 -28.55 8.15
N THR A 12 -4.43 -28.69 7.68
CA THR A 12 -3.26 -28.96 8.53
C THR A 12 -2.58 -27.71 9.07
N LEU A 13 -3.15 -26.52 8.86
CA LEU A 13 -2.58 -25.26 9.33
C LEU A 13 -2.72 -25.12 10.85
N ASP A 14 -1.60 -24.84 11.52
CA ASP A 14 -1.59 -24.44 12.92
C ASP A 14 -2.13 -23.01 13.06
N LYS A 15 -3.35 -22.91 13.59
CA LYS A 15 -4.10 -21.66 13.71
C LYS A 15 -3.67 -20.82 14.91
N ASN A 16 -2.92 -21.39 15.86
CA ASN A 16 -2.67 -20.75 17.15
C ASN A 16 -1.64 -19.61 17.07
N ASN A 17 -0.80 -19.58 16.03
CA ASN A 17 0.25 -18.58 15.85
C ASN A 17 -0.06 -17.49 14.82
N LEU A 18 -1.23 -17.55 14.15
CA LEU A 18 -1.59 -16.64 13.06
C LEU A 18 -2.54 -15.53 13.54
N LYS A 19 -2.34 -14.31 13.03
CA LYS A 19 -3.30 -13.22 13.27
C LYS A 19 -4.57 -13.46 12.47
N CYS A 20 -5.71 -13.47 13.15
CA CYS A 20 -7.00 -13.63 12.50
C CYS A 20 -7.42 -12.36 11.74
N VAL A 21 -7.91 -12.53 10.51
CA VAL A 21 -8.56 -11.49 9.70
C VAL A 21 -9.98 -11.94 9.43
N SER A 22 -10.96 -11.27 10.03
CA SER A 22 -12.39 -11.49 9.75
C SER A 22 -12.81 -10.78 8.46
N ILE A 23 -13.44 -11.52 7.55
CA ILE A 23 -13.92 -11.03 6.25
C ILE A 23 -15.41 -11.34 6.16
N THR A 24 -16.23 -10.32 5.95
CA THR A 24 -17.64 -10.50 5.60
C THR A 24 -17.80 -10.27 4.10
N VAL A 25 -18.53 -11.16 3.43
CA VAL A 25 -18.92 -11.02 2.02
C VAL A 25 -20.43 -10.88 1.94
N ILE A 26 -20.89 -9.70 1.53
CA ILE A 26 -22.29 -9.37 1.27
C ILE A 26 -22.51 -9.50 -0.24
N SER A 27 -23.37 -10.40 -0.67
CA SER A 27 -23.52 -10.74 -2.09
C SER A 27 -24.94 -11.18 -2.45
N ASN A 28 -25.33 -10.94 -3.70
CA ASN A 28 -26.54 -11.52 -4.30
C ASN A 28 -26.25 -12.78 -5.14
N ILE A 29 -24.98 -13.19 -5.22
CA ILE A 29 -24.53 -14.42 -5.89
C ILE A 29 -23.70 -15.31 -4.95
N THR A 30 -23.53 -16.57 -5.32
CA THR A 30 -22.68 -17.53 -4.62
C THR A 30 -21.25 -17.49 -5.15
N VAL A 31 -20.31 -16.99 -4.33
CA VAL A 31 -18.85 -17.03 -4.62
C VAL A 31 -18.10 -18.07 -3.77
N ALA A 32 -18.82 -18.75 -2.88
CA ALA A 32 -18.35 -19.90 -2.13
C ALA A 32 -18.37 -21.17 -3.02
N PRO A 33 -17.55 -22.19 -2.72
CA PRO A 33 -16.50 -22.23 -1.69
C PRO A 33 -15.14 -21.68 -2.18
N TYR A 34 -15.00 -21.39 -3.47
CA TYR A 34 -13.69 -21.08 -4.06
C TYR A 34 -13.06 -19.82 -3.48
N LEU A 35 -13.82 -18.72 -3.35
CA LEU A 35 -13.28 -17.47 -2.79
C LEU A 35 -12.72 -17.68 -1.38
N ASN A 36 -13.39 -18.46 -0.53
CA ASN A 36 -12.91 -18.79 0.81
C ASN A 36 -11.53 -19.43 0.81
N VAL A 37 -11.35 -20.42 -0.05
CA VAL A 37 -10.11 -21.20 -0.13
C VAL A 37 -8.95 -20.33 -0.61
N TYR A 38 -9.20 -19.48 -1.60
CA TYR A 38 -8.16 -18.60 -2.13
C TYR A 38 -7.85 -17.42 -1.21
N LEU A 39 -8.84 -16.85 -0.51
CA LEU A 39 -8.58 -15.86 0.55
C LEU A 39 -7.73 -16.49 1.65
N LEU A 40 -8.08 -17.69 2.13
CA LEU A 40 -7.31 -18.39 3.15
C LEU A 40 -5.87 -18.65 2.71
N LYS A 41 -5.67 -19.09 1.47
CA LYS A 41 -4.33 -19.25 0.88
C LYS A 41 -3.55 -17.93 0.87
N LYS A 42 -4.14 -16.86 0.34
CA LYS A 42 -3.45 -15.57 0.13
C LYS A 42 -3.14 -14.81 1.40
N PHE A 43 -3.98 -14.90 2.42
CA PHE A 43 -3.69 -14.31 3.73
C PHE A 43 -2.62 -15.11 4.49
N ASN A 44 -2.62 -16.44 4.35
CA ASN A 44 -1.65 -17.30 5.03
C ASN A 44 -0.22 -17.17 4.48
N GLU A 45 -0.05 -16.87 3.18
CA GLU A 45 1.25 -16.52 2.58
C GLU A 45 1.98 -15.38 3.34
N GLU A 46 1.27 -14.58 4.15
CA GLU A 46 1.80 -13.45 4.93
C GLU A 46 1.63 -13.64 6.46
N GLY A 47 1.32 -14.85 6.93
CA GLY A 47 1.15 -15.13 8.36
C GLY A 47 -0.20 -14.72 8.95
N TYR A 48 -1.25 -14.60 8.13
CA TYR A 48 -2.62 -14.34 8.58
C TYR A 48 -3.55 -15.52 8.36
N TYR A 49 -4.50 -15.70 9.27
CA TYR A 49 -5.61 -16.64 9.10
C TYR A 49 -6.88 -15.87 8.73
N SER A 50 -7.44 -16.09 7.54
CA SER A 50 -8.71 -15.43 7.17
C SER A 50 -9.92 -16.28 7.56
N LYS A 51 -10.87 -15.67 8.28
CA LYS A 51 -12.20 -16.24 8.55
C LYS A 51 -13.23 -15.51 7.71
N VAL A 52 -13.90 -16.22 6.81
CA VAL A 52 -14.88 -15.62 5.88
C VAL A 52 -16.30 -16.00 6.29
N ASN A 53 -17.16 -14.99 6.40
CA ASN A 53 -18.60 -15.14 6.62
C ASN A 53 -19.35 -14.61 5.39
N TYR A 54 -20.39 -15.32 4.96
CA TYR A 54 -21.23 -14.92 3.83
C TYR A 54 -22.59 -14.46 4.30
N ILE A 55 -23.04 -13.32 3.77
CA ILE A 55 -24.33 -12.71 4.06
C ILE A 55 -25.02 -12.44 2.73
N LYS A 56 -26.29 -12.85 2.60
CA LYS A 56 -27.10 -12.49 1.42
C LYS A 56 -27.38 -11.00 1.45
N PHE A 57 -27.31 -10.34 0.30
CA PHE A 57 -27.48 -8.90 0.21
C PHE A 57 -28.80 -8.40 0.82
N GLN A 58 -29.90 -9.11 0.67
CA GLN A 58 -31.20 -8.74 1.27
C GLN A 58 -31.20 -8.76 2.81
N ASP A 59 -30.33 -9.55 3.44
CA ASP A 59 -30.39 -9.85 4.88
C ASP A 59 -29.33 -9.04 5.67
N TYR A 60 -28.52 -8.21 5.01
CA TYR A 60 -27.35 -7.56 5.64
C TYR A 60 -27.69 -6.61 6.79
N MET A 61 -28.92 -6.09 6.82
CA MET A 61 -29.41 -5.19 7.87
C MET A 61 -30.09 -5.91 9.04
N GLU A 62 -30.14 -7.24 9.06
CA GLU A 62 -30.56 -8.00 10.24
C GLU A 62 -29.57 -7.81 11.39
N GLU A 63 -30.05 -7.77 12.64
CA GLU A 63 -29.23 -7.44 13.82
C GLU A 63 -28.03 -8.39 14.03
N THR A 64 -28.22 -9.69 13.75
CA THR A 64 -27.15 -10.70 13.79
C THR A 64 -26.06 -10.40 12.75
N ASN A 65 -26.46 -10.01 11.54
CA ASN A 65 -25.57 -9.69 10.43
C ASN A 65 -24.83 -8.36 10.66
N LYS A 66 -25.51 -7.32 11.17
CA LYS A 66 -24.88 -6.06 11.59
C LYS A 66 -23.77 -6.30 12.61
N THR A 67 -24.01 -7.15 13.59
CA THR A 67 -23.01 -7.49 14.62
C THR A 67 -21.79 -8.15 13.99
N GLN A 68 -21.99 -9.08 13.04
CA GLN A 68 -20.89 -9.71 12.31
C GLN A 68 -20.11 -8.72 11.43
N ILE A 69 -20.81 -7.81 10.73
CA ILE A 69 -20.19 -6.76 9.90
C ILE A 69 -19.33 -5.81 10.74
N ASN A 70 -19.82 -5.40 11.91
CA ASN A 70 -19.09 -4.53 12.83
C ASN A 70 -17.80 -5.19 13.36
N GLN A 71 -17.81 -6.51 13.56
CA GLN A 71 -16.65 -7.27 14.03
C GLN A 71 -15.66 -7.65 12.92
N SER A 72 -15.97 -7.33 11.66
CA SER A 72 -15.12 -7.67 10.52
C SER A 72 -13.94 -6.72 10.36
N ASN A 73 -12.84 -7.23 9.79
CA ASN A 73 -11.72 -6.40 9.37
C ASN A 73 -11.87 -5.93 7.92
N ILE A 74 -12.59 -6.71 7.10
CA ILE A 74 -12.91 -6.41 5.71
C ILE A 74 -14.39 -6.70 5.48
N CYS A 75 -15.10 -5.78 4.83
CA CYS A 75 -16.47 -5.97 4.35
C CYS A 75 -16.48 -5.87 2.82
N ILE A 76 -16.71 -6.99 2.15
CA ILE A 76 -16.78 -7.06 0.69
C ILE A 76 -18.24 -6.98 0.26
N VAL A 77 -18.56 -6.08 -0.66
CA VAL A 77 -19.87 -5.99 -1.30
C VAL A 77 -19.72 -6.39 -2.76
N TRP A 78 -20.31 -7.52 -3.13
CA TRP A 78 -20.24 -8.06 -4.48
C TRP A 78 -21.65 -8.29 -5.03
N LEU A 79 -22.14 -7.31 -5.77
CA LEU A 79 -23.45 -7.38 -6.40
C LEU A 79 -23.30 -7.66 -7.88
N ASN A 80 -23.81 -8.80 -8.34
CA ASN A 80 -23.92 -9.10 -9.74
C ASN A 80 -25.05 -8.30 -10.36
N TYR A 81 -24.73 -7.56 -11.42
CA TYR A 81 -25.67 -6.69 -12.13
C TYR A 81 -26.88 -7.48 -12.65
N GLU A 82 -26.66 -8.60 -13.34
CA GLU A 82 -27.74 -9.38 -13.96
C GLU A 82 -28.74 -9.92 -12.92
N GLU A 83 -28.24 -10.40 -11.77
CA GLU A 83 -29.09 -10.93 -10.69
C GLU A 83 -29.85 -9.85 -9.92
N LEU A 84 -29.38 -8.60 -9.88
CA LEU A 84 -30.17 -7.51 -9.31
C LEU A 84 -31.46 -7.26 -10.12
N PHE A 85 -31.53 -7.73 -11.37
CA PHE A 85 -32.60 -7.39 -12.32
C PHE A 85 -33.30 -8.59 -12.95
N TYR A 86 -33.03 -9.82 -12.50
CA TYR A 86 -33.60 -11.01 -13.12
C TYR A 86 -35.13 -11.11 -12.85
N PHE A 87 -35.87 -11.02 -13.97
CA PHE A 87 -37.28 -11.39 -14.21
C PHE A 87 -38.47 -10.40 -14.11
N SER A 88 -38.31 -9.07 -14.05
CA SER A 88 -39.50 -8.19 -14.22
C SER A 88 -39.36 -6.88 -15.01
N SER A 89 -38.17 -6.42 -15.39
CA SER A 89 -38.08 -5.04 -15.91
C SER A 89 -37.04 -4.77 -16.99
N ILE A 90 -36.25 -5.74 -17.45
CA ILE A 90 -35.28 -5.48 -18.55
C ILE A 90 -36.05 -4.99 -19.79
N TYR A 91 -37.14 -5.62 -20.21
CA TYR A 91 -37.89 -5.13 -21.38
C TYR A 91 -38.71 -3.84 -21.14
N LYS A 92 -38.99 -3.45 -19.88
CA LYS A 92 -39.86 -2.29 -19.56
C LYS A 92 -39.07 -1.02 -19.20
N SER A 93 -37.87 -1.15 -18.64
CA SER A 93 -37.00 -0.04 -18.19
C SER A 93 -35.92 0.37 -19.19
N LEU A 94 -35.72 -0.40 -20.27
CA LEU A 94 -34.75 -0.13 -21.36
C LEU A 94 -34.96 1.18 -22.13
N LYS A 95 -35.95 2.01 -21.77
CA LYS A 95 -36.25 3.30 -22.42
C LYS A 95 -36.07 4.54 -21.55
N THR A 96 -35.91 4.43 -20.22
CA THR A 96 -36.14 5.59 -19.32
C THR A 96 -34.91 6.09 -18.53
N GLY A 97 -33.76 5.40 -18.55
CA GLY A 97 -32.58 5.81 -17.76
C GLY A 97 -32.73 5.67 -16.24
N GLU A 98 -33.92 5.28 -15.75
CA GLU A 98 -34.25 5.05 -14.34
C GLU A 98 -33.43 3.90 -13.71
N LEU A 99 -32.92 2.96 -14.52
CA LEU A 99 -32.18 1.80 -14.05
C LEU A 99 -30.85 2.20 -13.40
N SER A 100 -30.06 3.04 -14.09
CA SER A 100 -28.81 3.59 -13.55
C SER A 100 -29.03 4.31 -12.23
N SER A 101 -30.11 5.11 -12.11
CA SER A 101 -30.47 5.85 -10.91
C SER A 101 -30.70 4.94 -9.72
N ASN A 102 -31.48 3.86 -9.90
CA ASN A 102 -31.80 2.91 -8.82
C ASN A 102 -30.55 2.17 -8.31
N ILE A 103 -29.61 1.82 -9.19
CA ILE A 103 -28.35 1.19 -8.77
C ILE A 103 -27.50 2.16 -7.97
N LEU A 104 -27.40 3.40 -8.43
CA LEU A 104 -26.60 4.42 -7.76
C LEU A 104 -27.17 4.72 -6.37
N GLU A 105 -28.49 4.85 -6.25
CA GLU A 105 -29.17 5.02 -4.96
C GLU A 105 -28.94 3.81 -4.04
N LEU A 106 -29.09 2.58 -4.57
CA LEU A 106 -28.81 1.36 -3.80
C LEU A 106 -27.38 1.35 -3.27
N VAL A 107 -26.40 1.63 -4.12
CA VAL A 107 -24.98 1.66 -3.75
C VAL A 107 -24.72 2.75 -2.72
N GLU A 108 -25.28 3.94 -2.91
CA GLU A 108 -25.12 5.07 -1.99
C GLU A 108 -25.66 4.73 -0.59
N VAL A 109 -26.91 4.28 -0.52
CA VAL A 109 -27.58 3.92 0.74
C VAL A 109 -26.84 2.77 1.43
N THR A 110 -26.49 1.71 0.70
CA THR A 110 -25.74 0.58 1.26
C THR A 110 -24.38 1.03 1.77
N ASN A 111 -23.63 1.83 1.00
CA ASN A 111 -22.31 2.29 1.41
C ASN A 111 -22.39 3.17 2.66
N MET A 112 -23.36 4.10 2.72
CA MET A 112 -23.60 4.93 3.91
C MET A 112 -23.93 4.08 5.14
N ASN A 113 -24.80 3.08 5.00
CA ASN A 113 -25.16 2.19 6.10
C ASN A 113 -23.95 1.41 6.61
N LEU A 114 -23.15 0.83 5.71
CA LEU A 114 -21.94 0.09 6.08
C LEU A 114 -20.91 0.99 6.77
N CYS A 115 -20.69 2.21 6.26
CA CYS A 115 -19.76 3.16 6.86
C CYS A 115 -20.18 3.59 8.28
N LYS A 116 -21.48 3.56 8.59
CA LYS A 116 -21.99 3.79 9.96
C LYS A 116 -21.87 2.55 10.85
N LEU A 117 -21.96 1.36 10.27
CA LEU A 117 -21.99 0.08 10.99
C LEU A 117 -20.60 -0.45 11.35
N THR A 118 -19.55 -0.13 10.57
CA THR A 118 -18.23 -0.74 10.75
C THR A 118 -17.09 0.20 10.41
N ASN A 119 -15.96 0.00 11.10
CA ASN A 119 -14.66 0.62 10.78
C ASN A 119 -13.79 -0.32 9.91
N ALA A 120 -14.35 -1.43 9.43
CA ALA A 120 -13.67 -2.33 8.49
C ALA A 120 -13.31 -1.62 7.18
N GLN A 121 -12.34 -2.18 6.45
CA GLN A 121 -12.17 -1.77 5.05
C GLN A 121 -13.37 -2.25 4.24
N ILE A 122 -14.10 -1.33 3.63
CA ILE A 122 -15.21 -1.65 2.73
C ILE A 122 -14.69 -1.74 1.29
N ILE A 123 -14.91 -2.88 0.66
CA ILE A 123 -14.46 -3.20 -0.70
C ILE A 123 -15.69 -3.51 -1.54
N TRP A 124 -15.98 -2.65 -2.51
CA TRP A 124 -16.96 -2.92 -3.55
C TRP A 124 -16.29 -3.63 -4.73
N VAL A 125 -16.96 -4.61 -5.30
CA VAL A 125 -16.58 -5.21 -6.58
C VAL A 125 -17.43 -4.57 -7.68
N SER A 126 -16.80 -4.02 -8.71
CA SER A 126 -17.49 -3.32 -9.79
C SER A 126 -18.43 -4.23 -10.58
N PHE A 127 -19.41 -3.61 -11.24
CA PHE A 127 -20.34 -4.32 -12.11
C PHE A 127 -19.67 -4.74 -13.42
N GLU A 128 -20.17 -5.80 -14.04
CA GLU A 128 -19.72 -6.32 -15.33
C GLU A 128 -20.90 -6.86 -16.14
N ASN A 129 -20.71 -6.97 -17.45
CA ASN A 129 -21.71 -7.48 -18.39
C ASN A 129 -21.14 -8.44 -19.44
N TYR A 130 -19.93 -9.00 -19.26
CA TYR A 130 -19.33 -9.86 -20.31
C TYR A 130 -19.98 -11.24 -20.38
N PHE A 131 -20.78 -11.64 -19.38
CA PHE A 131 -21.59 -12.86 -19.49
C PHE A 131 -22.77 -12.71 -20.46
N ASN A 132 -23.22 -11.48 -20.73
CA ASN A 132 -24.32 -11.23 -21.66
C ASN A 132 -23.89 -11.61 -23.10
N LYS A 133 -24.66 -12.48 -23.74
CA LYS A 133 -24.39 -12.98 -25.09
C LYS A 133 -24.94 -12.10 -26.21
N LEU A 134 -25.43 -10.89 -25.91
CA LEU A 134 -25.97 -9.99 -26.93
C LEU A 134 -24.96 -9.69 -28.06
N ASN A 135 -23.68 -9.63 -27.72
CA ASN A 135 -22.58 -9.44 -28.68
C ASN A 135 -22.50 -10.54 -29.75
N VAL A 136 -23.05 -11.73 -29.52
CA VAL A 136 -23.17 -12.79 -30.54
C VAL A 136 -24.05 -12.33 -31.69
N CYS A 137 -25.06 -11.49 -31.43
CA CYS A 137 -25.99 -11.01 -32.44
C CYS A 137 -25.59 -9.66 -33.05
N ILE A 138 -25.10 -8.73 -32.23
CA ILE A 138 -24.81 -7.35 -32.67
C ILE A 138 -23.32 -7.05 -32.86
N GLY A 139 -22.44 -8.02 -32.57
CA GLY A 139 -20.99 -7.81 -32.51
C GLY A 139 -20.55 -7.07 -31.23
N ASN A 140 -19.28 -6.69 -31.18
CA ASN A 140 -18.69 -5.95 -30.06
C ASN A 140 -18.73 -4.44 -30.36
N VAL A 141 -19.94 -3.87 -30.36
CA VAL A 141 -20.16 -2.45 -30.64
C VAL A 141 -20.52 -1.69 -29.36
N ILE A 142 -19.94 -0.50 -29.21
CA ILE A 142 -20.32 0.48 -28.18
C ILE A 142 -21.67 1.07 -28.60
N SER A 143 -22.69 0.86 -27.77
CA SER A 143 -24.05 1.27 -28.07
C SER A 143 -24.85 1.58 -26.81
N LYS A 144 -25.53 2.74 -26.83
CA LYS A 144 -26.58 3.06 -25.87
C LYS A 144 -27.81 2.17 -26.05
N LEU A 145 -28.02 1.60 -27.23
CA LEU A 145 -29.07 0.60 -27.44
C LEU A 145 -28.68 -0.67 -26.68
N TYR A 146 -29.61 -1.20 -25.90
CA TYR A 146 -29.41 -2.38 -25.05
C TYR A 146 -28.38 -2.22 -23.92
N ASN A 147 -28.07 -0.97 -23.55
CA ASN A 147 -27.26 -0.65 -22.37
C ASN A 147 -25.86 -1.29 -22.37
N VAL A 148 -25.23 -1.42 -23.55
CA VAL A 148 -23.92 -2.08 -23.68
C VAL A 148 -22.84 -1.32 -22.90
N ASP A 149 -22.90 0.02 -22.89
CA ASP A 149 -21.92 0.89 -22.22
C ASP A 149 -22.39 1.44 -20.86
N GLU A 150 -23.65 1.19 -20.47
CA GLU A 150 -24.24 1.75 -19.24
C GLU A 150 -23.46 1.29 -17.99
N ILE A 151 -22.91 0.08 -18.00
CA ILE A 151 -22.13 -0.47 -16.89
C ILE A 151 -20.86 0.33 -16.60
N ASP A 152 -20.18 0.81 -17.64
CA ASP A 152 -18.96 1.59 -17.44
C ASP A 152 -19.28 2.98 -16.89
N GLU A 153 -20.40 3.57 -17.32
CA GLU A 153 -20.93 4.82 -16.74
C GLU A 153 -21.34 4.63 -15.27
N ILE A 154 -22.07 3.55 -14.95
CA ILE A 154 -22.46 3.19 -13.58
C ILE A 154 -21.21 3.02 -12.72
N ASN A 155 -20.23 2.23 -13.15
CA ASN A 155 -19.00 2.01 -12.38
C ASN A 155 -18.22 3.30 -12.13
N SER A 156 -18.17 4.21 -13.12
CA SER A 156 -17.55 5.52 -12.93
C SER A 156 -18.27 6.33 -11.84
N ARG A 157 -19.60 6.39 -11.87
CA ARG A 157 -20.39 7.12 -10.86
C ARG A 157 -20.32 6.45 -9.48
N VAL A 158 -20.35 5.12 -9.42
CA VAL A 158 -20.18 4.33 -8.18
C VAL A 158 -18.84 4.66 -7.52
N ARG A 159 -17.75 4.69 -8.29
CA ARG A 159 -16.44 5.10 -7.79
C ARG A 159 -16.52 6.46 -7.09
N ASP A 160 -17.16 7.43 -7.74
CA ASP A 160 -17.24 8.80 -7.20
C ASP A 160 -18.07 8.85 -5.90
N ILE A 161 -19.18 8.11 -5.84
CA ILE A 161 -20.03 7.96 -4.63
C ILE A 161 -19.25 7.37 -3.45
N ILE A 162 -18.46 6.31 -3.66
CA ILE A 162 -17.85 5.56 -2.55
C ILE A 162 -16.42 6.00 -2.20
N SER A 163 -15.74 6.75 -3.09
CA SER A 163 -14.30 7.05 -3.06
C SER A 163 -13.75 7.65 -1.76
N LYS A 164 -14.61 8.24 -0.92
CA LYS A 164 -14.19 8.87 0.35
C LYS A 164 -13.90 7.87 1.47
N GLN A 165 -14.52 6.69 1.45
CA GLN A 165 -14.55 5.77 2.59
C GLN A 165 -14.36 4.30 2.19
N SER A 166 -14.59 3.96 0.93
CA SER A 166 -14.55 2.59 0.41
C SER A 166 -13.77 2.54 -0.91
N ILE A 167 -13.38 1.34 -1.31
CA ILE A 167 -12.68 1.13 -2.58
C ILE A 167 -13.56 0.39 -3.59
N LEU A 168 -13.31 0.58 -4.88
CA LEU A 168 -13.93 -0.16 -5.97
C LEU A 168 -12.87 -1.02 -6.68
N ILE A 169 -13.01 -2.35 -6.61
CA ILE A 169 -12.21 -3.28 -7.41
C ILE A 169 -12.79 -3.35 -8.82
N ASP A 170 -11.94 -3.15 -9.83
CA ASP A 170 -12.28 -3.26 -11.24
C ASP A 170 -12.39 -4.73 -11.68
N LEU A 171 -13.58 -5.30 -11.54
CA LEU A 171 -13.86 -6.68 -11.91
C LEU A 171 -13.68 -6.93 -13.41
N LYS A 172 -13.99 -5.94 -14.27
CA LYS A 172 -13.82 -6.08 -15.73
C LYS A 172 -12.35 -6.27 -16.09
N ARG A 173 -11.44 -5.53 -15.46
CA ARG A 173 -9.99 -5.75 -15.60
C ARG A 173 -9.56 -7.13 -15.12
N LEU A 174 -10.07 -7.60 -13.97
CA LEU A 174 -9.73 -8.95 -13.48
C LEU A 174 -10.24 -10.06 -14.42
N ILE A 175 -11.44 -9.89 -15.00
CA ILE A 175 -11.97 -10.78 -16.02
C ILE A 175 -11.08 -10.77 -17.27
N ALA A 176 -10.61 -9.59 -17.71
CA ALA A 176 -9.71 -9.47 -18.85
C ALA A 176 -8.35 -10.17 -18.61
N ILE A 177 -7.78 -10.04 -17.40
CA ILE A 177 -6.53 -10.73 -17.00
C ILE A 177 -6.68 -12.24 -17.08
N VAL A 178 -7.79 -12.78 -16.60
CA VAL A 178 -8.09 -14.23 -16.64
C VAL A 178 -8.48 -14.69 -18.06
N GLY A 179 -9.00 -13.76 -18.86
CA GLY A 179 -9.67 -14.01 -20.13
C GLY A 179 -11.16 -14.27 -19.93
N ILE A 180 -12.00 -13.54 -20.69
CA ILE A 180 -13.47 -13.60 -20.60
C ILE A 180 -13.99 -15.05 -20.66
N GLY A 181 -13.47 -15.87 -21.57
CA GLY A 181 -13.89 -17.28 -21.71
C GLY A 181 -13.59 -18.15 -20.49
N ASN A 182 -12.56 -17.83 -19.71
CA ASN A 182 -12.15 -18.57 -18.51
C ASN A 182 -12.77 -18.01 -17.23
N ALA A 183 -13.37 -16.83 -17.28
CA ALA A 183 -13.84 -16.10 -16.10
C ALA A 183 -15.16 -16.63 -15.52
N TYR A 184 -15.93 -17.40 -16.31
CA TYR A 184 -17.29 -17.79 -15.95
C TYR A 184 -17.48 -19.29 -15.78
N ASN A 185 -18.44 -19.65 -14.92
CA ASN A 185 -18.93 -21.00 -14.75
C ASN A 185 -20.41 -21.07 -15.15
N PHE A 186 -20.67 -21.42 -16.41
CA PHE A 186 -22.03 -21.50 -16.93
C PHE A 186 -22.92 -22.47 -16.13
N SER A 187 -22.41 -23.66 -15.83
CA SER A 187 -23.16 -24.66 -15.05
C SER A 187 -23.41 -24.21 -13.61
N GLY A 188 -22.45 -23.51 -13.00
CA GLY A 188 -22.54 -22.96 -11.65
C GLY A 188 -23.57 -21.86 -11.54
N LYS A 189 -23.67 -20.98 -12.54
CA LYS A 189 -24.67 -19.91 -12.59
C LYS A 189 -26.09 -20.46 -12.41
N TYR A 190 -26.50 -21.35 -13.31
CA TYR A 190 -27.90 -21.80 -13.35
C TYR A 190 -28.26 -22.83 -12.26
N ARG A 191 -27.28 -23.51 -11.67
CA ARG A 191 -27.54 -24.51 -10.62
C ARG A 191 -27.44 -23.94 -9.21
N TRP A 192 -26.54 -22.97 -9.00
CA TRP A 192 -26.10 -22.55 -7.66
C TRP A 192 -25.98 -21.03 -7.51
N LEU A 193 -26.41 -20.26 -8.51
CA LEU A 193 -26.21 -18.82 -8.55
C LEU A 193 -24.72 -18.44 -8.45
N SER A 194 -23.84 -19.28 -9.00
CA SER A 194 -22.38 -19.12 -8.94
C SER A 194 -21.79 -18.87 -10.33
N PRO A 195 -21.85 -17.62 -10.82
CA PRO A 195 -21.54 -17.31 -12.21
C PRO A 195 -20.05 -17.31 -12.54
N TYR A 196 -19.17 -17.18 -11.55
CA TYR A 196 -17.73 -16.99 -11.74
C TYR A 196 -16.94 -18.28 -11.57
N SER A 197 -15.86 -18.42 -12.35
CA SER A 197 -14.98 -19.58 -12.31
C SER A 197 -14.05 -19.55 -11.10
N GLU A 198 -13.46 -20.72 -10.78
CA GLU A 198 -12.42 -20.83 -9.76
C GLU A 198 -11.23 -19.91 -10.04
N ILE A 199 -10.85 -19.75 -11.32
CA ILE A 199 -9.70 -18.95 -11.76
C ILE A 199 -9.92 -17.47 -11.48
N LEU A 200 -11.12 -16.95 -11.81
CA LEU A 200 -11.46 -15.56 -11.49
C LEU A 200 -11.51 -15.31 -9.98
N LEU A 201 -12.10 -16.23 -9.22
CA LEU A 201 -12.19 -16.10 -7.76
C LEU A 201 -10.80 -16.14 -7.09
N ALA A 202 -9.84 -16.86 -7.67
CA ALA A 202 -8.44 -16.85 -7.22
C ALA A 202 -7.77 -15.48 -7.46
N GLU A 203 -7.99 -14.86 -8.63
CA GLU A 203 -7.42 -13.54 -8.92
C GLU A 203 -8.10 -12.43 -8.10
N VAL A 204 -9.42 -12.50 -7.89
CA VAL A 204 -10.13 -11.57 -6.99
C VAL A 204 -9.64 -11.69 -5.55
N ALA A 205 -9.35 -12.90 -5.06
CA ALA A 205 -8.77 -13.08 -3.72
C ALA A 205 -7.37 -12.43 -3.59
N LYS A 206 -6.54 -12.51 -4.64
CA LYS A 206 -5.23 -11.84 -4.71
C LYS A 206 -5.40 -10.32 -4.65
N GLU A 207 -6.38 -9.78 -5.37
CA GLU A 207 -6.68 -8.33 -5.35
C GLU A 207 -7.23 -7.87 -3.99
N ILE A 208 -8.15 -8.61 -3.37
CA ILE A 208 -8.65 -8.30 -2.02
C ILE A 208 -7.48 -8.25 -1.02
N LYS A 209 -6.56 -9.22 -1.08
CA LYS A 209 -5.36 -9.23 -0.22
C LYS A 209 -4.49 -8.00 -0.48
N LYS A 210 -4.25 -7.66 -1.75
CA LYS A 210 -3.48 -6.46 -2.14
C LYS A 210 -4.09 -5.21 -1.50
N GLN A 211 -5.39 -5.04 -1.64
CA GLN A 211 -6.13 -3.90 -1.08
C GLN A 211 -6.12 -3.86 0.45
N TYR A 212 -6.18 -5.01 1.11
CA TYR A 212 -5.98 -5.11 2.56
C TYR A 212 -4.58 -4.67 2.99
N CYS A 213 -3.54 -5.12 2.27
CA CYS A 213 -2.18 -4.68 2.56
C CYS A 213 -2.00 -3.17 2.38
N ILE A 214 -2.58 -2.58 1.32
CA ILE A 214 -2.58 -1.13 1.11
C ILE A 214 -3.26 -0.43 2.29
N PHE A 215 -4.46 -0.85 2.69
CA PHE A 215 -5.22 -0.25 3.78
C PHE A 215 -4.51 -0.35 5.15
N LYS A 216 -3.83 -1.48 5.41
CA LYS A 216 -3.05 -1.67 6.64
C LYS A 216 -1.66 -1.05 6.62
N GLY A 217 -1.23 -0.48 5.48
CA GLY A 217 0.11 0.09 5.31
C GLY A 217 1.23 -0.95 5.25
N ILE A 218 0.93 -2.19 4.88
CA ILE A 218 1.90 -3.29 4.74
C ILE A 218 2.55 -3.17 3.36
N ASN A 219 3.72 -2.54 3.27
CA ASN A 219 4.42 -2.32 2.01
C ASN A 219 5.94 -2.44 2.11
N LYS A 220 6.57 -2.68 0.95
CA LYS A 220 7.99 -2.35 0.74
C LYS A 220 8.11 -0.86 0.44
N LYS A 221 9.23 -0.27 0.85
CA LYS A 221 9.48 1.17 0.85
C LYS A 221 10.62 1.58 -0.05
N CYS A 222 11.58 0.69 -0.30
CA CYS A 222 12.81 0.99 -1.01
C CYS A 222 13.10 -0.06 -2.07
N LEU A 223 13.59 0.40 -3.22
CA LEU A 223 14.09 -0.43 -4.30
C LEU A 223 15.58 -0.12 -4.48
N VAL A 224 16.40 -1.15 -4.38
CA VAL A 224 17.84 -1.13 -4.64
C VAL A 224 18.06 -1.76 -6.00
N LEU A 225 18.62 -0.99 -6.92
CA LEU A 225 18.75 -1.34 -8.32
C LEU A 225 20.22 -1.51 -8.67
N ASP A 226 20.56 -2.60 -9.36
CA ASP A 226 21.74 -2.60 -10.20
C ASP A 226 21.55 -1.69 -11.42
N CYS A 227 22.65 -1.41 -12.13
CA CYS A 227 22.68 -0.56 -13.31
C CYS A 227 22.79 -1.38 -14.60
N ASP A 228 23.94 -2.01 -14.83
CA ASP A 228 24.21 -2.78 -16.04
C ASP A 228 23.20 -3.93 -16.17
N ASN A 229 22.69 -4.14 -17.39
CA ASN A 229 21.62 -5.10 -17.72
C ASN A 229 20.32 -4.99 -16.89
N VAL A 230 20.12 -3.91 -16.13
CA VAL A 230 18.90 -3.67 -15.34
C VAL A 230 18.26 -2.33 -15.69
N LEU A 231 19.02 -1.24 -15.66
CA LEU A 231 18.55 0.10 -16.06
C LEU A 231 18.80 0.39 -17.54
N TRP A 232 19.72 -0.32 -18.16
CA TRP A 232 20.03 -0.32 -19.59
C TRP A 232 20.55 -1.69 -19.98
N LYS A 233 20.61 -1.98 -21.28
CA LYS A 233 21.29 -3.18 -21.79
C LYS A 233 22.79 -2.89 -21.97
N GLY A 234 23.63 -3.84 -21.60
CA GLY A 234 25.08 -3.73 -21.77
C GLY A 234 25.81 -3.47 -20.45
N ILE A 235 27.11 -3.69 -20.48
CA ILE A 235 28.02 -3.59 -19.33
C ILE A 235 29.03 -2.48 -19.63
N ILE A 236 29.10 -1.44 -18.78
CA ILE A 236 29.94 -0.27 -19.06
C ILE A 236 31.40 -0.65 -19.26
N SER A 237 31.94 -1.55 -18.44
CA SER A 237 33.35 -1.96 -18.52
C SER A 237 33.70 -2.76 -19.78
N GLU A 238 32.70 -3.32 -20.47
CA GLU A 238 32.89 -4.15 -21.66
C GLU A 238 32.51 -3.38 -22.94
N ASP A 239 31.33 -2.77 -22.94
CA ASP A 239 30.76 -2.09 -24.10
C ASP A 239 31.24 -0.64 -24.21
N GLY A 240 31.61 -0.02 -23.09
CA GLY A 240 31.88 1.41 -22.99
C GLY A 240 30.60 2.25 -22.81
N ILE A 241 30.75 3.40 -22.16
CA ILE A 241 29.66 4.30 -21.74
C ILE A 241 28.75 4.73 -22.90
N GLU A 242 29.31 4.94 -24.10
CA GLU A 242 28.56 5.41 -25.27
C GLU A 242 27.71 4.31 -25.93
N ASN A 243 27.98 3.03 -25.62
CA ASN A 243 27.38 1.91 -26.32
C ASN A 243 26.26 1.20 -25.56
N VAL A 244 26.02 1.56 -24.29
CA VAL A 244 24.89 1.03 -23.51
C VAL A 244 23.58 1.30 -24.24
N LYS A 245 22.69 0.31 -24.30
CA LYS A 245 21.42 0.45 -25.03
C LYS A 245 20.33 0.90 -24.07
N LEU A 246 19.92 2.14 -24.25
CA LEU A 246 18.75 2.73 -23.62
C LEU A 246 17.98 3.49 -24.70
N GLY A 247 16.76 3.03 -25.02
CA GLY A 247 16.03 3.45 -26.22
C GLY A 247 16.37 2.64 -27.48
N GLY A 248 15.90 3.09 -28.65
CA GLY A 248 16.02 2.33 -29.90
C GLY A 248 15.33 0.96 -29.84
N ILE A 249 15.72 0.00 -30.69
CA ILE A 249 15.10 -1.34 -30.72
C ILE A 249 15.54 -2.17 -29.50
N GLU A 250 16.82 -2.15 -29.16
CA GLU A 250 17.39 -3.02 -28.11
C GLU A 250 17.22 -2.49 -26.69
N GLY A 251 17.12 -1.17 -26.51
CA GLY A 251 17.00 -0.51 -25.21
C GLY A 251 15.58 -0.06 -24.87
N LYS A 252 14.58 -0.29 -25.74
CA LYS A 252 13.19 0.16 -25.54
C LYS A 252 12.60 -0.33 -24.23
N PHE A 253 12.77 -1.62 -23.93
CA PHE A 253 12.26 -2.20 -22.70
C PHE A 253 12.84 -1.52 -21.46
N TYR A 254 14.14 -1.25 -21.44
CA TYR A 254 14.80 -0.59 -20.32
C TYR A 254 14.29 0.84 -20.09
N LYS A 255 14.00 1.58 -21.17
CA LYS A 255 13.34 2.90 -21.09
C LYS A 255 11.93 2.80 -20.51
N GLU A 256 11.14 1.81 -20.95
CA GLU A 256 9.80 1.55 -20.40
C GLU A 256 9.86 1.13 -18.93
N PHE A 257 10.82 0.29 -18.57
CA PHE A 257 11.07 -0.13 -17.19
C PHE A 257 11.47 1.07 -16.32
N GLN A 258 12.35 1.95 -16.78
CA GLN A 258 12.67 3.19 -16.07
C GLN A 258 11.45 4.10 -15.90
N SER A 259 10.55 4.15 -16.88
CA SER A 259 9.29 4.89 -16.76
C SER A 259 8.40 4.32 -15.66
N PHE A 260 8.33 2.98 -15.56
CA PHE A 260 7.65 2.32 -14.45
C PHE A 260 8.32 2.59 -13.10
N LEU A 261 9.65 2.55 -13.02
CA LEU A 261 10.41 2.90 -11.82
C LEU A 261 10.16 4.36 -11.40
N TYR A 262 10.06 5.28 -12.36
CA TYR A 262 9.69 6.66 -12.10
C TYR A 262 8.28 6.77 -11.50
N THR A 263 7.30 6.02 -12.01
CA THR A 263 5.97 5.94 -11.38
C THR A 263 6.05 5.40 -9.94
N LEU A 264 6.89 4.40 -9.67
CA LEU A 264 7.11 3.92 -8.30
C LEU A 264 7.69 5.02 -7.42
N TYR A 265 8.64 5.80 -7.93
CA TYR A 265 9.18 6.98 -7.24
C TYR A 265 8.07 7.98 -6.92
N GLU A 266 7.20 8.33 -7.88
CA GLU A 266 6.10 9.26 -7.67
C GLU A 266 5.08 8.77 -6.62
N LEU A 267 4.85 7.46 -6.56
CA LEU A 267 4.05 6.80 -5.52
C LEU A 267 4.80 6.63 -4.19
N GLY A 268 6.01 7.18 -4.09
CA GLY A 268 6.78 7.29 -2.88
C GLY A 268 7.60 6.04 -2.53
N VAL A 269 7.98 5.22 -3.49
CA VAL A 269 9.07 4.24 -3.35
C VAL A 269 10.41 4.98 -3.40
N ILE A 270 11.32 4.63 -2.50
CA ILE A 270 12.66 5.20 -2.46
C ILE A 270 13.53 4.42 -3.45
N LEU A 271 14.08 5.09 -4.45
CA LEU A 271 14.99 4.46 -5.40
C LEU A 271 16.44 4.66 -4.95
N THR A 272 17.23 3.60 -5.02
CA THR A 272 18.65 3.59 -4.69
C THR A 272 19.40 2.74 -5.70
N VAL A 273 20.69 3.03 -5.89
CA VAL A 273 21.56 2.29 -6.80
C VAL A 273 22.63 1.55 -6.00
N CYS A 274 22.83 0.27 -6.32
CA CYS A 274 23.91 -0.56 -5.79
C CYS A 274 24.55 -1.33 -6.95
N SER A 275 25.66 -0.81 -7.48
CA SER A 275 26.27 -1.33 -8.70
C SER A 275 27.79 -1.36 -8.63
N LYS A 276 28.40 -2.26 -9.41
CA LYS A 276 29.85 -2.45 -9.48
C LYS A 276 30.44 -1.73 -10.69
N ASN A 277 30.53 -0.42 -10.58
CA ASN A 277 31.09 0.47 -11.59
C ASN A 277 31.82 1.63 -10.92
N ASP A 278 32.39 2.53 -11.72
CA ASP A 278 32.87 3.81 -11.26
C ASP A 278 31.72 4.83 -11.16
N LEU A 279 31.62 5.51 -10.01
CA LEU A 279 30.51 6.44 -9.73
C LEU A 279 30.42 7.57 -10.77
N GLN A 280 31.55 8.02 -11.31
CA GLN A 280 31.59 9.08 -12.31
C GLN A 280 30.90 8.67 -13.61
N ASP A 281 31.08 7.42 -14.04
CA ASP A 281 30.51 6.88 -15.27
C ASP A 281 29.00 6.72 -15.15
N ILE A 282 28.53 6.18 -14.02
CA ILE A 282 27.09 6.09 -13.73
C ILE A 282 26.46 7.48 -13.72
N LYS A 283 27.07 8.44 -13.02
CA LYS A 283 26.57 9.83 -13.02
C LYS A 283 26.58 10.44 -14.41
N TYR A 284 27.61 10.18 -15.21
CA TYR A 284 27.68 10.66 -16.59
C TYR A 284 26.50 10.16 -17.42
N ILE A 285 26.16 8.87 -17.36
CA ILE A 285 25.01 8.30 -18.07
C ILE A 285 23.69 8.93 -17.58
N PHE A 286 23.50 9.00 -16.26
CA PHE A 286 22.29 9.58 -15.67
C PHE A 286 22.03 11.03 -16.12
N ASN A 287 23.09 11.80 -16.34
CA ASN A 287 23.01 13.21 -16.70
C ASN A 287 22.99 13.46 -18.21
N ASN A 288 23.73 12.67 -19.00
CA ASN A 288 24.00 12.98 -20.40
C ASN A 288 23.28 12.05 -21.39
N HIS A 289 22.86 10.86 -20.98
CA HIS A 289 22.17 9.95 -21.90
C HIS A 289 20.73 10.45 -22.17
N GLU A 290 20.43 10.80 -23.43
CA GLU A 290 19.17 11.46 -23.82
C GLU A 290 17.92 10.65 -23.45
N GLU A 291 17.97 9.33 -23.64
CA GLU A 291 16.86 8.41 -23.36
C GLU A 291 16.72 8.04 -21.87
N MET A 292 17.57 8.57 -20.99
CA MET A 292 17.51 8.30 -19.55
C MET A 292 16.35 9.03 -18.89
N ILE A 293 15.38 8.26 -18.37
CA ILE A 293 14.18 8.78 -17.70
C ILE A 293 14.48 9.11 -16.24
N LEU A 294 15.15 8.20 -15.53
CA LEU A 294 15.56 8.45 -14.15
C LEU A 294 16.73 9.43 -14.12
N LYS A 295 16.66 10.43 -13.22
CA LYS A 295 17.72 11.43 -13.01
C LYS A 295 18.28 11.28 -11.61
N GLU A 296 19.47 11.83 -11.36
CA GLU A 296 20.11 11.80 -10.03
C GLU A 296 19.20 12.34 -8.90
N LYS A 297 18.30 13.28 -9.21
CA LYS A 297 17.33 13.81 -8.24
C LYS A 297 16.29 12.80 -7.79
N HIS A 298 16.06 11.71 -8.53
CA HIS A 298 15.12 10.62 -8.18
C HIS A 298 15.78 9.52 -7.34
N ILE A 299 17.11 9.48 -7.30
CA ILE A 299 17.87 8.47 -6.56
C ILE A 299 18.27 9.03 -5.19
N ALA A 300 17.87 8.35 -4.12
CA ALA A 300 18.11 8.75 -2.74
C ALA A 300 19.56 8.52 -2.29
N CYS A 301 20.19 7.47 -2.80
CA CYS A 301 21.52 7.01 -2.41
C CYS A 301 22.15 6.21 -3.56
N PHE A 302 23.43 6.49 -3.86
CA PHE A 302 24.26 5.73 -4.77
C PHE A 302 25.34 4.99 -3.98
N GLN A 303 25.37 3.67 -4.04
CA GLN A 303 26.53 2.87 -3.63
C GLN A 303 27.10 2.21 -4.88
N VAL A 304 27.92 2.97 -5.58
CA VAL A 304 28.55 2.57 -6.85
C VAL A 304 30.05 2.51 -6.62
N ASN A 305 30.59 1.30 -6.54
CA ASN A 305 32.00 1.01 -6.32
C ASN A 305 32.25 -0.51 -6.50
N TRP A 306 33.51 -0.92 -6.42
CA TRP A 306 33.91 -2.31 -6.57
C TRP A 306 33.82 -3.16 -5.29
N ASP A 307 33.26 -2.63 -4.20
CA ASP A 307 32.98 -3.42 -2.99
C ASP A 307 31.88 -4.46 -3.25
N ASN A 308 31.70 -5.41 -2.33
CA ASN A 308 30.62 -6.38 -2.43
C ASN A 308 29.23 -5.69 -2.25
N LYS A 309 28.21 -6.18 -2.98
CA LYS A 309 26.87 -5.56 -2.95
C LYS A 309 26.17 -5.72 -1.59
N VAL A 310 26.49 -6.77 -0.84
CA VAL A 310 25.93 -7.01 0.50
C VAL A 310 26.26 -5.87 1.46
N ASP A 311 27.52 -5.46 1.53
CA ASP A 311 27.96 -4.39 2.42
C ASP A 311 27.48 -3.03 1.92
N ASN A 312 27.43 -2.81 0.60
CA ASN A 312 26.80 -1.62 0.03
C ASN A 312 25.30 -1.52 0.37
N ILE A 313 24.56 -2.62 0.32
CA ILE A 313 23.15 -2.67 0.74
C ILE A 313 23.01 -2.35 2.24
N LYS A 314 23.90 -2.86 3.10
CA LYS A 314 23.92 -2.49 4.53
C LYS A 314 24.17 -0.99 4.71
N LYS A 315 25.10 -0.41 3.95
CA LYS A 315 25.34 1.05 3.95
C LYS A 315 24.08 1.81 3.55
N ILE A 316 23.38 1.40 2.47
CA ILE A 316 22.10 2.00 2.06
C ILE A 316 21.07 1.95 3.19
N SER A 317 20.86 0.77 3.79
CA SER A 317 19.92 0.60 4.90
C SER A 317 20.23 1.54 6.06
N LYS A 318 21.51 1.71 6.42
CA LYS A 318 21.97 2.63 7.46
C LYS A 318 21.74 4.10 7.10
N ILE A 319 22.07 4.51 5.88
CA ILE A 319 21.89 5.89 5.39
C ILE A 319 20.41 6.29 5.36
N LEU A 320 19.55 5.39 4.88
CA LEU A 320 18.11 5.62 4.82
C LEU A 320 17.42 5.41 6.17
N ASN A 321 18.07 4.68 7.08
CA ASN A 321 17.51 4.20 8.34
C ASN A 321 16.21 3.40 8.14
N ILE A 322 16.25 2.46 7.19
CA ILE A 322 15.15 1.57 6.83
C ILE A 322 15.60 0.12 6.98
N ASP A 323 14.72 -0.73 7.48
CA ASP A 323 14.99 -2.15 7.68
C ASP A 323 14.97 -2.94 6.37
N PHE A 324 15.77 -4.01 6.30
CA PHE A 324 15.89 -4.87 5.11
C PHE A 324 14.55 -5.49 4.66
N ASP A 325 13.67 -5.82 5.61
CA ASP A 325 12.32 -6.33 5.32
C ASP A 325 11.43 -5.33 4.56
N SER A 326 11.82 -4.06 4.50
CA SER A 326 11.12 -3.00 3.79
C SER A 326 11.82 -2.65 2.46
N MET A 327 12.88 -3.37 2.10
CA MET A 327 13.68 -3.14 0.90
C MET A 327 13.49 -4.30 -0.10
N VAL A 328 13.80 -4.01 -1.36
CA VAL A 328 13.81 -4.96 -2.48
C VAL A 328 15.08 -4.72 -3.27
N PHE A 329 15.80 -5.78 -3.63
CA PHE A 329 17.02 -5.71 -4.44
C PHE A 329 16.80 -6.41 -5.79
N ILE A 330 17.14 -5.71 -6.87
CA ILE A 330 17.09 -6.21 -8.25
C ILE A 330 18.50 -6.20 -8.83
N ASP A 331 18.87 -7.34 -9.43
CA ASP A 331 20.15 -7.58 -10.08
C ASP A 331 19.96 -8.63 -11.18
N ASP A 332 20.70 -8.56 -12.28
CA ASP A 332 20.67 -9.58 -13.34
C ASP A 332 21.53 -10.81 -12.96
N SER A 333 22.51 -10.64 -12.09
CA SER A 333 23.43 -11.68 -11.64
C SER A 333 22.84 -12.58 -10.56
N ASN A 334 22.61 -13.85 -10.90
CA ASN A 334 22.24 -14.89 -9.94
C ASN A 334 23.23 -15.02 -8.76
N PHE A 335 24.52 -14.74 -9.02
CA PHE A 335 25.56 -14.79 -7.98
C PHE A 335 25.32 -13.73 -6.90
N GLU A 336 25.08 -12.48 -7.30
CA GLU A 336 24.80 -11.39 -6.36
C GLU A 336 23.49 -11.62 -5.61
N ILE A 337 22.45 -12.10 -6.31
CA ILE A 337 21.15 -12.42 -5.72
C ILE A 337 21.26 -13.49 -4.62
N GLU A 338 21.95 -14.60 -4.88
CA GLU A 338 22.09 -15.67 -3.89
C GLU A 338 23.03 -15.28 -2.73
N ALA A 339 24.06 -14.47 -2.98
CA ALA A 339 24.91 -13.92 -1.92
C ALA A 339 24.11 -13.03 -0.95
N VAL A 340 23.31 -12.11 -1.50
CA VAL A 340 22.43 -11.23 -0.71
C VAL A 340 21.38 -12.02 0.05
N LYS A 341 20.69 -12.95 -0.61
CA LYS A 341 19.65 -13.80 0.01
C LYS A 341 20.19 -14.65 1.16
N LYS A 342 21.44 -15.12 1.07
CA LYS A 342 22.09 -15.91 2.14
C LYS A 342 22.47 -15.06 3.35
N ILE A 343 22.96 -13.83 3.14
CA ILE A 343 23.49 -12.99 4.23
C ILE A 343 22.41 -12.08 4.83
N ILE A 344 21.42 -11.66 4.04
CA ILE A 344 20.32 -10.78 4.44
C ILE A 344 18.99 -11.42 4.02
N PRO A 345 18.56 -12.52 4.65
CA PRO A 345 17.37 -13.27 4.25
C PRO A 345 16.06 -12.46 4.35
N GLU A 346 16.02 -11.40 5.17
CA GLU A 346 14.85 -10.52 5.28
C GLU A 346 14.67 -9.61 4.06
N LEU A 347 15.76 -9.34 3.31
CA LEU A 347 15.72 -8.54 2.10
C LEU A 347 15.10 -9.35 0.96
N ARG A 348 14.09 -8.77 0.30
CA ARG A 348 13.51 -9.41 -0.88
C ARG A 348 14.44 -9.22 -2.07
N THR A 349 14.94 -10.31 -2.63
CA THR A 349 15.74 -10.31 -3.86
C THR A 349 14.92 -10.73 -5.08
N ILE A 350 15.20 -10.14 -6.24
CA ILE A 350 14.56 -10.44 -7.53
C ILE A 350 15.67 -10.50 -8.58
N VAL A 351 15.79 -11.63 -9.28
CA VAL A 351 16.61 -11.73 -10.49
C VAL A 351 15.90 -10.94 -11.59
N PHE A 352 16.61 -10.03 -12.25
CA PHE A 352 16.03 -9.24 -13.33
C PHE A 352 15.75 -10.13 -14.55
N ASP A 353 14.49 -10.17 -14.96
CA ASP A 353 14.04 -10.83 -16.18
C ASP A 353 12.92 -10.00 -16.81
N ILE A 354 13.17 -9.59 -18.06
CA ILE A 354 12.30 -8.78 -18.88
C ILE A 354 10.87 -9.34 -18.95
N ASN A 355 10.72 -10.68 -18.91
CA ASN A 355 9.44 -11.34 -19.10
C ASN A 355 8.53 -11.32 -17.86
N ASN A 356 9.08 -11.09 -16.66
CA ASN A 356 8.33 -11.25 -15.41
C ASN A 356 8.55 -10.14 -14.37
N ILE A 357 9.39 -9.13 -14.67
CA ILE A 357 9.80 -8.12 -13.70
C ILE A 357 8.60 -7.38 -13.06
N TYR A 358 7.56 -7.10 -13.85
CA TYR A 358 6.36 -6.40 -13.36
C TYR A 358 5.56 -7.25 -12.35
N ASP A 359 5.44 -8.56 -12.59
CA ASP A 359 4.80 -9.48 -11.64
C ASP A 359 5.60 -9.59 -10.35
N ASN A 360 6.93 -9.64 -10.45
CA ASN A 360 7.83 -9.65 -9.31
C ASN A 360 7.74 -8.36 -8.48
N LEU A 361 7.40 -7.23 -9.10
CA LEU A 361 7.21 -5.94 -8.41
C LEU A 361 5.79 -5.74 -7.85
N SER A 362 4.89 -6.71 -8.02
CA SER A 362 3.53 -6.70 -7.43
C SER A 362 3.52 -6.72 -5.89
N LEU A 363 4.66 -6.93 -5.23
CA LEU A 363 4.81 -6.84 -3.78
C LEU A 363 4.73 -5.40 -3.22
N PHE A 364 4.85 -4.37 -4.07
CA PHE A 364 4.62 -2.99 -3.66
C PHE A 364 3.12 -2.71 -3.51
N ASN A 365 2.66 -2.52 -2.27
CA ASN A 365 1.28 -2.18 -1.93
C ASN A 365 1.16 -0.67 -1.73
N LEU A 366 0.98 0.06 -2.83
CA LEU A 366 1.02 1.51 -2.87
C LEU A 366 -0.39 2.10 -2.92
N SER A 367 -0.60 3.18 -2.18
CA SER A 367 -1.81 4.00 -2.32
C SER A 367 -1.61 4.99 -3.48
N ILE A 368 -2.68 5.25 -4.23
CA ILE A 368 -2.67 6.25 -5.31
C ILE A 368 -2.66 7.68 -4.73
N THR A 369 -3.07 7.84 -3.47
CA THR A 369 -3.21 9.15 -2.82
C THR A 369 -1.91 9.60 -2.17
N VAL A 370 -0.91 9.93 -3.01
CA VAL A 370 0.40 10.40 -2.59
C VAL A 370 0.64 11.82 -3.11
N ASN A 371 1.20 12.69 -2.27
CA ASN A 371 1.62 14.02 -2.68
C ASN A 371 3.07 13.99 -3.17
N ILE A 372 3.28 14.27 -4.45
CA ILE A 372 4.61 14.25 -5.08
C ILE A 372 5.60 15.22 -4.40
N SER A 373 5.14 16.39 -3.95
CA SER A 373 6.01 17.36 -3.28
C SER A 373 6.56 16.83 -1.95
N ASP A 374 5.78 16.04 -1.21
CA ASP A 374 6.24 15.38 0.02
C ASP A 374 7.24 14.26 -0.28
N VAL A 375 7.05 13.56 -1.40
CA VAL A 375 8.00 12.55 -1.90
C VAL A 375 9.34 13.19 -2.24
N GLU A 376 9.35 14.29 -3.00
CA GLU A 376 10.56 15.01 -3.38
C GLU A 376 11.33 15.54 -2.16
N LYS A 377 10.64 16.21 -1.23
CA LYS A 377 11.25 16.68 0.04
C LYS A 377 11.86 15.54 0.83
N ARG A 378 11.18 14.40 0.89
CA ARG A 378 11.70 13.21 1.57
C ARG A 378 12.93 12.65 0.86
N ASN A 379 12.92 12.60 -0.47
CA ASN A 379 14.07 12.14 -1.22
C ASN A 379 15.29 13.04 -0.99
N GLN A 380 15.09 14.36 -1.02
CA GLN A 380 16.12 15.35 -0.67
C GLN A 380 16.67 15.14 0.74
N THR A 381 15.80 14.84 1.72
CA THR A 381 16.23 14.54 3.09
C THR A 381 17.23 13.38 3.10
N TYR A 382 16.95 12.29 2.38
CA TYR A 382 17.83 11.13 2.30
C TYR A 382 19.15 11.44 1.60
N LYS A 383 19.13 12.21 0.50
CA LYS A 383 20.37 12.64 -0.17
C LYS A 383 21.28 13.44 0.76
N MET A 384 20.71 14.22 1.67
CA MET A 384 21.48 14.99 2.66
C MET A 384 21.93 14.16 3.88
N ASN A 385 21.52 12.89 4.02
CA ASN A 385 21.93 12.06 5.16
C ASN A 385 23.41 11.70 5.13
N GLU A 386 24.03 11.56 3.95
CA GLU A 386 25.48 11.36 3.87
C GLU A 386 26.25 12.55 4.44
N LEU A 387 25.89 13.77 4.04
CA LEU A 387 26.48 15.00 4.58
C LEU A 387 26.27 15.14 6.10
N ARG A 388 25.10 14.73 6.61
CA ARG A 388 24.85 14.70 8.06
C ARG A 388 25.73 13.67 8.78
N GLN A 389 25.95 12.51 8.18
CA GLN A 389 26.86 11.49 8.74
C GLN A 389 28.31 11.95 8.72
N GLU A 390 28.76 12.57 7.63
CA GLU A 390 30.10 13.17 7.54
C GLU A 390 30.30 14.26 8.58
N MET A 391 29.28 15.11 8.79
CA MET A 391 29.30 16.12 9.83
C MET A 391 29.36 15.49 11.23
N LEU A 392 28.53 14.49 11.52
CA LEU A 392 28.55 13.77 12.80
C LEU A 392 29.94 13.22 13.11
N ASN A 393 30.64 12.66 12.12
CA ASN A 393 31.99 12.11 12.29
C ASN A 393 33.07 13.18 12.61
N LYS A 394 32.78 14.47 12.41
CA LYS A 394 33.70 15.58 12.75
C LYS A 394 33.57 16.04 14.20
N TYR A 395 32.50 15.65 14.91
CA TYR A 395 32.26 16.04 16.30
C TYR A 395 32.54 14.88 17.26
N THR A 396 33.06 15.21 18.44
CA THR A 396 33.36 14.22 19.49
C THR A 396 32.21 14.05 20.48
N SER A 397 31.41 15.10 20.67
CA SER A 397 30.20 15.09 21.49
C SER A 397 28.95 15.13 20.62
N TYR A 398 27.98 14.27 20.95
CA TYR A 398 26.68 14.26 20.30
C TYR A 398 25.88 15.54 20.56
N THR A 399 26.05 16.16 21.73
CA THR A 399 25.39 17.43 22.08
C THR A 399 25.89 18.57 21.20
N GLU A 400 27.21 18.68 21.00
CA GLU A 400 27.82 19.68 20.12
C GLU A 400 27.33 19.52 18.67
N TYR A 401 27.22 18.28 18.20
CA TYR A 401 26.64 17.99 16.88
C TYR A 401 25.19 18.50 16.75
N LEU A 402 24.33 18.27 17.76
CA LEU A 402 22.94 18.72 17.73
C LEU A 402 22.81 20.25 17.77
N GLU A 403 23.70 20.94 18.48
CA GLU A 403 23.77 22.40 18.50
C GLU A 403 24.15 22.96 17.13
N GLU A 404 25.21 22.43 16.51
CA GLU A 404 25.65 22.87 15.18
C GLU A 404 24.63 22.54 14.08
N LEU A 405 23.84 21.47 14.25
CA LEU A 405 22.79 21.11 13.29
C LEU A 405 21.72 22.21 13.17
N ASN A 406 21.62 23.09 14.17
CA ASN A 406 20.74 24.26 14.24
C ASN A 406 19.29 23.91 13.85
N MET A 407 18.71 22.97 14.60
CA MET A 407 17.38 22.44 14.30
C MET A 407 16.27 23.39 14.74
N HIS A 408 15.30 23.59 13.86
CA HIS A 408 14.03 24.25 14.19
C HIS A 408 12.91 23.21 14.21
N ILE A 409 12.15 23.17 15.31
CA ILE A 409 11.05 22.23 15.51
C ILE A 409 9.77 23.02 15.82
N SER A 410 8.69 22.78 15.08
CA SER A 410 7.36 23.32 15.38
C SER A 410 6.34 22.22 15.68
N PHE A 411 5.40 22.55 16.55
CA PHE A 411 4.28 21.69 16.96
C PHE A 411 2.97 22.41 16.64
N ASP A 412 2.36 22.08 15.52
CA ASP A 412 1.19 22.79 15.01
C ASP A 412 -0.06 21.91 15.15
N LYS A 413 -1.16 22.48 15.67
CA LYS A 413 -2.47 21.80 15.67
C LYS A 413 -2.94 21.63 14.22
N ILE A 414 -3.39 20.44 13.86
CA ILE A 414 -3.78 20.16 12.48
C ILE A 414 -5.14 20.76 12.17
N THR A 415 -5.21 21.41 11.01
CA THR A 415 -6.47 21.82 10.38
C THR A 415 -6.74 21.00 9.12
N ASN A 416 -5.76 20.84 8.21
CA ASN A 416 -6.02 20.29 6.86
C ASN A 416 -5.05 19.18 6.38
N ASN A 417 -4.04 18.75 7.15
CA ASN A 417 -2.95 17.87 6.66
C ASN A 417 -3.13 16.37 6.96
N PHE A 418 -4.35 15.85 6.84
CA PHE A 418 -4.70 14.48 7.23
C PHE A 418 -3.97 13.39 6.45
N PHE A 419 -3.77 13.60 5.15
CA PHE A 419 -3.08 12.62 4.27
C PHE A 419 -1.67 12.32 4.79
N ARG A 420 -0.91 13.36 5.15
CA ARG A 420 0.46 13.21 5.62
C ARG A 420 0.56 12.47 6.95
N ILE A 421 -0.40 12.68 7.85
CA ILE A 421 -0.44 11.99 9.15
C ILE A 421 -0.86 10.54 9.01
N ALA A 422 -1.88 10.27 8.18
CA ALA A 422 -2.27 8.91 7.85
C ALA A 422 -1.06 8.15 7.27
N GLU A 423 -0.37 8.74 6.28
CA GLU A 423 0.84 8.17 5.69
C GLU A 423 1.93 7.93 6.74
N LEU A 424 2.21 8.90 7.62
CA LEU A 424 3.20 8.76 8.70
C LEU A 424 2.86 7.61 9.65
N SER A 425 1.61 7.52 10.10
CA SER A 425 1.15 6.45 11.00
C SER A 425 1.22 5.07 10.36
N GLN A 426 1.00 4.98 9.04
CA GLN A 426 1.04 3.73 8.28
C GLN A 426 2.46 3.30 7.93
N ARG A 427 3.37 4.24 7.65
CA ARG A 427 4.74 3.93 7.20
C ARG A 427 5.76 3.86 8.34
N THR A 428 5.45 4.37 9.52
CA THR A 428 6.38 4.34 10.66
C THR A 428 6.27 3.00 11.38
N ASN A 429 7.41 2.34 11.62
CA ASN A 429 7.48 1.03 12.28
C ASN A 429 8.34 1.03 13.55
N LYS A 430 9.40 1.84 13.63
CA LYS A 430 10.29 1.91 14.80
C LYS A 430 9.79 2.88 15.86
N LEU A 431 9.69 4.16 15.48
CA LEU A 431 9.23 5.20 16.39
C LEU A 431 7.73 5.42 16.31
N THR A 432 6.95 4.44 16.73
CA THR A 432 5.49 4.54 16.79
C THR A 432 4.92 3.81 18.00
N ASN A 433 3.81 4.27 18.56
CA ASN A 433 3.03 3.50 19.52
C ASN A 433 2.19 2.38 18.86
N GLY A 434 2.33 2.18 17.54
CA GLY A 434 1.67 1.12 16.78
C GLY A 434 0.25 1.45 16.36
N LYS A 435 -0.25 2.65 16.68
CA LYS A 435 -1.52 3.17 16.15
C LYS A 435 -1.34 3.54 14.68
N ARG A 436 -2.27 3.09 13.83
CA ARG A 436 -2.29 3.37 12.40
C ARG A 436 -3.65 3.92 12.06
N TYR A 437 -3.68 5.06 11.37
CA TYR A 437 -4.91 5.69 10.93
C TYR A 437 -4.93 5.85 9.43
N ASN A 438 -6.11 5.72 8.85
CA ASN A 438 -6.42 6.25 7.53
C ASN A 438 -6.99 7.68 7.63
N VAL A 439 -7.26 8.31 6.49
CA VAL A 439 -7.73 9.70 6.44
C VAL A 439 -9.15 9.85 6.98
N SER A 440 -10.05 8.89 6.72
CA SER A 440 -11.43 8.98 7.20
C SER A 440 -11.50 8.84 8.71
N GLU A 441 -10.72 7.92 9.30
CA GLU A 441 -10.61 7.74 10.75
C GLU A 441 -10.11 9.03 11.44
N LEU A 442 -9.06 9.68 10.90
CA LEU A 442 -8.57 10.94 11.48
C LEU A 442 -9.60 12.07 11.40
N LYS A 443 -10.36 12.15 10.31
CA LYS A 443 -11.42 13.16 10.15
C LYS A 443 -12.54 12.91 11.16
N GLN A 444 -13.01 11.67 11.26
CA GLN A 444 -14.05 11.30 12.22
C GLN A 444 -13.65 11.59 13.67
N LEU A 445 -12.39 11.38 14.03
CA LEU A 445 -11.88 11.72 15.36
C LEU A 445 -11.88 13.23 15.64
N LEU A 446 -11.57 14.06 14.63
CA LEU A 446 -11.55 15.52 14.75
C LEU A 446 -12.93 16.17 14.62
N ASP A 447 -13.88 15.49 13.97
CA ASP A 447 -15.29 15.91 13.93
C ASP A 447 -16.00 15.69 15.28
N GLY A 448 -15.46 14.81 16.13
CA GLY A 448 -15.91 14.62 17.51
C GLY A 448 -15.27 15.58 18.49
N ASP A 449 -15.88 15.74 19.66
CA ASP A 449 -15.29 16.51 20.77
C ASP A 449 -14.16 15.73 21.46
N GLY A 450 -13.15 16.45 21.92
CA GLY A 450 -12.10 15.89 22.79
C GLY A 450 -10.95 15.16 22.08
N TYR A 451 -10.69 15.40 20.79
CA TYR A 451 -9.47 14.90 20.13
C TYR A 451 -8.56 16.05 19.68
N TYR A 452 -7.29 16.01 20.10
CA TYR A 452 -6.28 17.00 19.75
C TYR A 452 -5.19 16.36 18.92
N LEU A 453 -5.10 16.75 17.64
CA LEU A 453 -4.11 16.25 16.71
C LEU A 453 -3.06 17.33 16.39
N TYR A 454 -1.79 16.97 16.59
CA TYR A 454 -0.63 17.81 16.32
C TYR A 454 0.25 17.19 15.24
N CYS A 455 0.84 18.03 14.40
CA CYS A 455 1.92 17.66 13.50
C CYS A 455 3.25 18.26 13.99
N VAL A 456 4.33 17.51 13.78
CA VAL A 456 5.69 17.92 14.15
C VAL A 456 6.45 18.20 12.87
N ARG A 457 6.89 19.45 12.69
CA ARG A 457 7.73 19.86 11.55
C ARG A 457 9.15 20.12 12.02
N VAL A 458 10.10 19.74 11.18
CA VAL A 458 11.52 19.89 11.50
C VAL A 458 12.28 20.38 10.29
N SER A 459 13.19 21.32 10.52
CA SER A 459 14.24 21.70 9.58
C SER A 459 15.59 21.71 10.29
N ASP A 460 16.66 21.51 9.52
CA ASP A 460 18.04 21.64 9.96
C ASP A 460 18.87 22.44 8.94
N LYS A 461 20.14 22.68 9.25
CA LYS A 461 21.09 23.39 8.37
C LYS A 461 21.20 22.80 6.96
N PHE A 462 20.86 21.52 6.76
CA PHE A 462 20.90 20.85 5.46
C PHE A 462 19.54 20.88 4.73
N GLY A 463 18.46 21.34 5.37
CA GLY A 463 17.19 21.61 4.71
C GLY A 463 15.94 21.34 5.55
N ASP A 464 14.79 21.53 4.91
CA ASP A 464 13.46 21.24 5.47
C ASP A 464 13.15 19.73 5.39
N LEU A 465 12.93 19.08 6.55
CA LEU A 465 12.49 17.69 6.61
C LEU A 465 10.95 17.60 6.48
N GLY A 466 10.23 18.72 6.56
CA GLY A 466 8.78 18.80 6.51
C GLY A 466 8.11 18.19 7.75
N VAL A 467 6.88 17.69 7.59
CA VAL A 467 6.18 17.00 8.68
C VAL A 467 6.82 15.63 8.89
N VAL A 468 7.41 15.43 10.07
CA VAL A 468 8.13 14.21 10.43
C VAL A 468 7.44 13.43 11.55
N GLY A 469 6.55 14.03 12.32
CA GLY A 469 5.85 13.34 13.40
C GLY A 469 4.41 13.77 13.60
N ALA A 470 3.68 12.98 14.37
CA ALA A 470 2.30 13.26 14.76
C ALA A 470 2.04 12.84 16.20
N ILE A 471 1.21 13.62 16.89
CA ILE A 471 0.76 13.35 18.26
C ILE A 471 -0.77 13.51 18.29
N GLY A 472 -1.48 12.49 18.76
CA GLY A 472 -2.92 12.52 18.97
C GLY A 472 -3.25 12.30 20.43
N ILE A 473 -3.96 13.24 21.04
CA ILE A 473 -4.42 13.18 22.43
C ILE A 473 -5.93 13.06 22.43
N LYS A 474 -6.45 12.05 23.13
CA LYS A 474 -7.88 11.87 23.37
C LYS A 474 -8.22 12.31 24.78
N GLU A 475 -9.24 13.13 24.92
CA GLU A 475 -9.85 13.55 26.18
C GLU A 475 -11.11 12.71 26.44
N TYR A 476 -11.20 12.15 27.63
CA TYR A 476 -12.36 11.37 28.07
C TYR A 476 -12.55 11.54 29.57
N GLU A 477 -13.73 11.99 29.99
CA GLU A 477 -14.06 12.20 31.41
C GLU A 477 -12.99 13.04 32.18
N SER A 478 -12.51 14.11 31.55
CA SER A 478 -11.43 14.99 32.06
C SER A 478 -10.05 14.32 32.22
N LYS A 479 -9.83 13.18 31.57
CA LYS A 479 -8.53 12.49 31.49
C LYS A 479 -7.95 12.57 30.08
N TYR A 480 -6.63 12.61 29.97
CA TYR A 480 -5.92 12.65 28.69
C TYR A 480 -5.21 11.35 28.39
N ILE A 481 -5.47 10.81 27.19
CA ILE A 481 -4.87 9.58 26.69
C ILE A 481 -4.02 9.90 25.47
N LEU A 482 -2.74 9.51 25.49
CA LEU A 482 -1.90 9.54 24.29
C LEU A 482 -2.32 8.42 23.34
N ASP A 483 -3.06 8.77 22.30
CA ASP A 483 -3.65 7.82 21.36
C ASP A 483 -2.76 7.57 20.13
N LEU A 484 -2.15 8.62 19.58
CA LEU A 484 -1.22 8.53 18.46
C LEU A 484 0.13 9.12 18.84
N TYR A 485 1.19 8.36 18.60
CA TYR A 485 2.56 8.86 18.66
C TYR A 485 3.33 8.22 17.51
N CYS A 486 3.82 9.03 16.56
CA CYS A 486 4.71 8.53 15.53
C CYS A 486 5.75 9.57 15.11
N LEU A 487 6.96 9.09 14.82
CA LEU A 487 8.08 9.89 14.32
C LEU A 487 8.77 9.15 13.17
N SER A 488 8.91 9.82 12.04
CA SER A 488 9.50 9.28 10.82
C SER A 488 10.96 8.91 11.04
N CYS A 489 11.39 7.80 10.44
CA CYS A 489 12.79 7.36 10.52
C CYS A 489 13.79 8.35 9.93
N ARG A 490 13.37 9.25 9.04
CA ARG A 490 14.24 10.32 8.50
C ARG A 490 14.63 11.37 9.55
N ALA A 491 13.86 11.48 10.63
CA ALA A 491 14.10 12.38 11.74
C ALA A 491 14.87 11.72 12.90
N LEU A 492 15.16 10.42 12.81
CA LEU A 492 15.92 9.71 13.86
C LEU A 492 17.34 10.28 14.05
N GLY A 493 17.89 10.09 15.25
CA GLY A 493 19.23 10.55 15.59
C GLY A 493 19.34 12.07 15.75
N ARG A 494 18.23 12.73 16.09
CA ARG A 494 18.14 14.19 16.29
C ARG A 494 17.47 14.59 17.61
N ASN A 495 17.25 13.63 18.52
CA ASN A 495 16.63 13.88 19.82
C ASN A 495 15.20 14.49 19.74
N ILE A 496 14.51 14.30 18.61
CA ILE A 496 13.18 14.88 18.36
C ILE A 496 12.12 14.14 19.19
N GLU A 497 12.31 12.84 19.40
CA GLU A 497 11.48 12.02 20.28
C GLU A 497 11.35 12.64 21.68
N ASN A 498 12.46 13.08 22.29
CA ASN A 498 12.42 13.72 23.61
C ASN A 498 11.76 15.11 23.56
N LYS A 499 11.94 15.87 22.47
CA LYS A 499 11.24 17.15 22.28
C LYS A 499 9.73 16.96 22.14
N MET A 500 9.29 15.90 21.45
CA MET A 500 7.87 15.53 21.34
C MET A 500 7.28 15.18 22.71
N ILE A 501 8.01 14.40 23.52
CA ILE A 501 7.61 14.06 24.89
C ILE A 501 7.48 15.32 25.76
N ASN A 502 8.48 16.20 25.74
CA ASN A 502 8.45 17.45 26.50
C ASN A 502 7.26 18.33 26.10
N PHE A 503 6.94 18.41 24.80
CA PHE A 503 5.76 19.12 24.33
C PHE A 503 4.47 18.53 24.92
N ILE A 504 4.33 17.19 24.93
CA ILE A 504 3.14 16.52 25.51
C ILE A 504 3.02 16.85 27.00
N VAL A 505 4.08 16.63 27.79
CA VAL A 505 4.06 16.83 29.25
C VAL A 505 3.85 18.30 29.62
N SER A 506 4.33 19.25 28.80
CA SER A 506 4.12 20.68 29.06
C SER A 506 2.67 21.14 28.92
N LYS A 507 1.83 20.34 28.25
CA LYS A 507 0.47 20.75 27.83
C LYS A 507 -0.62 19.84 28.38
N TYR A 508 -0.31 18.58 28.66
CA TYR A 508 -1.27 17.57 29.09
C TYR A 508 -0.69 16.74 30.23
N LEU A 509 -1.53 16.48 31.24
CA LEU A 509 -1.27 15.44 32.22
C LEU A 509 -1.81 14.13 31.65
N ILE A 510 -0.93 13.27 31.14
CA ILE A 510 -1.33 12.02 30.48
C ILE A 510 -1.64 10.96 31.53
N ASP A 511 -2.87 10.45 31.53
CA ASP A 511 -3.37 9.41 32.44
C ASP A 511 -3.16 7.99 31.89
N ASN A 512 -3.08 7.84 30.57
CA ASN A 512 -2.82 6.56 29.92
C ASN A 512 -2.25 6.77 28.50
N PHE A 513 -1.64 5.73 27.90
CA PHE A 513 -1.28 5.75 26.49
C PHE A 513 -1.70 4.46 25.77
N PHE A 514 -2.13 4.59 24.52
CA PHE A 514 -2.31 3.45 23.65
C PHE A 514 -0.95 2.91 23.21
N PHE A 515 -0.75 1.60 23.30
CA PHE A 515 0.42 0.94 22.72
C PHE A 515 0.07 -0.41 22.11
N LYS A 516 0.57 -0.65 20.90
CA LYS A 516 0.51 -1.95 20.22
C LYS A 516 1.93 -2.38 19.85
N ASN A 517 2.34 -3.54 20.34
CA ASN A 517 3.64 -4.11 20.01
C ASN A 517 3.67 -4.52 18.52
N THR A 518 4.70 -4.04 17.82
CA THR A 518 4.94 -4.32 16.39
C THR A 518 6.28 -5.02 16.15
N SER A 519 6.86 -5.64 17.18
CA SER A 519 8.23 -6.18 17.31
C SER A 519 9.37 -5.18 17.14
N LYS A 520 9.12 -4.01 16.52
CA LYS A 520 10.12 -3.00 16.18
C LYS A 520 10.05 -1.72 17.01
N ASN A 521 9.04 -1.58 17.87
CA ASN A 521 8.76 -0.34 18.60
C ASN A 521 8.97 -0.43 20.12
N ALA A 522 9.78 -1.38 20.59
CA ALA A 522 10.08 -1.56 22.01
C ALA A 522 10.69 -0.30 22.66
N ALA A 523 11.61 0.38 21.96
CA ALA A 523 12.24 1.62 22.47
C ALA A 523 11.21 2.74 22.73
N VAL A 524 10.13 2.81 21.95
CA VAL A 524 9.05 3.78 22.21
C VAL A 524 8.25 3.39 23.43
N PHE A 525 7.99 2.09 23.63
CA PHE A 525 7.32 1.64 24.84
C PHE A 525 8.10 2.03 26.09
N GLU A 526 9.40 1.78 26.11
CA GLU A 526 10.28 2.16 27.22
C GLU A 526 10.30 3.68 27.44
N LEU A 527 10.42 4.47 26.37
CA LEU A 527 10.36 5.93 26.44
C LEU A 527 9.05 6.42 27.06
N LEU A 528 7.91 5.92 26.58
CA LEU A 528 6.58 6.31 27.06
C LEU A 528 6.37 5.87 28.51
N ASN A 529 6.74 4.64 28.86
CA ASN A 529 6.56 4.08 30.20
C ASN A 529 7.46 4.75 31.25
N ASN A 530 8.68 5.14 30.87
CA ASN A 530 9.58 5.88 31.77
C ASN A 530 9.11 7.32 32.02
N THR A 531 8.44 7.92 31.03
CA THR A 531 7.94 9.30 31.11
C THR A 531 6.60 9.36 31.85
N PHE A 532 5.63 8.58 31.41
CA PHE A 532 4.27 8.56 31.94
C PHE A 532 4.18 7.44 32.97
N LYS A 533 4.77 7.65 34.15
CA LYS A 533 4.64 6.73 35.27
C LYS A 533 3.21 6.79 35.82
N PHE A 534 2.39 5.82 35.45
CA PHE A 534 1.07 5.64 36.03
C PHE A 534 1.23 5.01 37.41
N ILE A 535 0.70 5.67 38.44
CA ILE A 535 0.68 5.16 39.83
C ILE A 535 -0.39 4.09 39.97
#